data_AF-A0A1J3FWP5-F1
#
_entry.id   AF-A0A1J3FWP5-F1
#
_cell.length_a   1.000
_cell.length_b   1.000
_cell.length_c   1.000
_cell.angle_alpha   90.00
_cell.angle_beta   90.00
_cell.angle_gamma   90.00
#
_symmetry.space_group_name_H-M   'P 1'
#
loop_
_entity.id
_entity.type
_entity.pdbx_description
1 polymer ?
#
loop_
_entity_poly.entity_id
_entity_poly.type
_entity_poly.pdbx_seq_one_letter_code
_entity_poly.pdbx_strand_id
1 'polypeptide(L)'
;RASEGTLTFMLQGQRYRLSLPDLCNIYGFENMWYSASWPSEFTDQQRVWSSFGTGRYDSKHATRTDVRHPVVRYVVRLIANTVLCKSEPGKMRHSELMLLSYGIEDLHEPGEPDLQRIGRVNFCAIFAHHLVSLKTKPFSDSHKKPETVGSLCTLIF
;
A
#
# COMPACT_ATOMS: atom_id res chain seq x y z
N ARG A 1 7.59 -16.57 6.84
CA ARG A 1 8.39 -15.36 6.50
C ARG A 1 7.95 -14.83 5.13
N ALA A 2 8.18 -13.56 4.77
CA ALA A 2 7.80 -13.04 3.44
C ALA A 2 8.46 -13.83 2.30
N SER A 3 9.65 -14.40 2.54
CA SER A 3 10.37 -15.31 1.63
C SER A 3 9.74 -16.68 1.42
N GLU A 4 8.75 -17.07 2.23
CA GLU A 4 8.12 -18.41 2.18
C GLU A 4 6.68 -18.36 1.64
N GLY A 5 6.12 -17.17 1.45
CA GLY A 5 4.77 -17.03 0.92
C GLY A 5 4.74 -17.17 -0.60
N THR A 6 3.68 -17.78 -1.11
CA THR A 6 3.43 -17.92 -2.54
C THR A 6 2.01 -17.54 -2.88
N LEU A 7 1.82 -16.71 -3.90
CA LEU A 7 0.53 -16.44 -4.51
C LEU A 7 0.20 -17.58 -5.47
N THR A 8 -0.98 -18.16 -5.34
CA THR A 8 -1.49 -19.15 -6.28
C THR A 8 -2.74 -18.60 -6.93
N PHE A 9 -2.81 -18.64 -8.26
CA PHE A 9 -3.95 -18.12 -9.02
C PHE A 9 -4.22 -19.02 -10.24
N MET A 10 -5.36 -18.83 -10.89
CA MET A 10 -5.72 -19.54 -12.11
C MET A 10 -5.85 -18.57 -13.27
N LEU A 11 -5.28 -18.93 -14.43
CA LEU A 11 -5.52 -18.25 -15.70
C LEU A 11 -5.89 -19.31 -16.74
N GLN A 12 -6.98 -19.09 -17.47
CA GLN A 12 -7.45 -20.00 -18.53
C GLN A 12 -7.54 -21.48 -18.11
N GLY A 13 -7.97 -21.74 -16.86
CA GLY A 13 -8.09 -23.11 -16.33
C GLY A 13 -6.79 -23.73 -15.83
N GLN A 14 -5.64 -23.07 -16.01
CA GLN A 14 -4.35 -23.55 -15.53
C GLN A 14 -3.95 -22.88 -14.21
N ARG A 15 -3.41 -23.67 -13.28
CA ARG A 15 -2.97 -23.21 -11.97
C ARG A 15 -1.53 -22.70 -12.05
N TYR A 16 -1.33 -21.45 -11.67
CA TYR A 16 -0.03 -20.79 -11.58
C TYR A 16 0.35 -20.57 -10.12
N ARG A 17 1.66 -20.57 -9.86
CA ARG A 17 2.24 -20.27 -8.56
C ARG A 17 3.36 -19.26 -8.76
N LEU A 18 3.33 -18.20 -7.97
CA LEU A 18 4.30 -17.12 -7.98
C LEU A 18 4.84 -16.93 -6.56
N SER A 19 6.15 -16.85 -6.40
CA SER A 19 6.73 -16.53 -5.09
C SER A 19 6.47 -15.06 -4.77
N LEU A 20 6.34 -14.72 -3.48
CA LEU A 20 6.26 -13.30 -3.09
C LEU A 20 7.47 -12.48 -3.58
N PRO A 21 8.72 -12.98 -3.55
CA PRO A 21 9.86 -12.29 -4.18
C PRO A 21 9.71 -12.05 -5.69
N ASP A 22 9.13 -12.99 -6.44
CA ASP A 22 8.91 -12.79 -7.88
C ASP A 22 7.81 -11.75 -8.12
N LEU A 23 6.71 -11.83 -7.36
CA LEU A 23 5.63 -10.83 -7.39
C LEU A 23 6.16 -9.42 -7.11
N CYS A 24 7.06 -9.32 -6.15
CA CYS A 24 7.80 -8.13 -5.80
C CYS A 24 8.64 -7.54 -6.91
N ASN A 25 9.43 -8.37 -7.59
CA ASN A 25 10.22 -7.97 -8.73
C ASN A 25 9.31 -7.44 -9.87
N ILE A 26 8.15 -8.05 -10.08
CA ILE A 26 7.16 -7.59 -11.08
C ILE A 26 6.65 -6.18 -10.75
N TYR A 27 6.43 -5.87 -9.47
CA TYR A 27 6.04 -4.52 -9.03
C TYR A 27 7.20 -3.52 -8.93
N GLY A 28 8.45 -3.94 -9.19
CA GLY A 28 9.63 -3.09 -9.12
C GLY A 28 10.14 -2.82 -7.70
N PHE A 29 9.71 -3.61 -6.71
CA PHE A 29 10.14 -3.43 -5.32
C PHE A 29 11.52 -4.07 -5.07
N GLU A 30 12.38 -3.40 -4.29
CA GLU A 30 13.68 -3.96 -3.88
C GLU A 30 13.51 -5.22 -3.02
N ASN A 31 14.17 -6.31 -3.44
CA ASN A 31 14.01 -7.65 -2.85
C ASN A 31 15.10 -8.03 -1.82
N MET A 32 16.03 -7.12 -1.50
CA MET A 32 17.21 -7.44 -0.67
C MET A 32 16.96 -7.41 0.85
N TRP A 33 15.77 -7.01 1.29
CA TRP A 33 15.50 -6.73 2.71
C TRP A 33 14.45 -7.70 3.27
N TYR A 34 14.55 -8.06 4.55
CA TYR A 34 13.71 -9.09 5.17
C TYR A 34 12.70 -8.58 6.21
N SER A 35 12.78 -7.30 6.61
CA SER A 35 11.88 -6.70 7.61
C SER A 35 10.76 -5.88 6.98
N ALA A 36 9.50 -6.20 7.34
CA ALA A 36 8.28 -5.57 6.85
C ALA A 36 7.81 -4.38 7.72
N SER A 37 8.75 -3.58 8.25
CA SER A 37 8.37 -2.44 9.09
C SER A 37 8.31 -1.18 8.27
N TRP A 38 7.18 -0.46 8.37
CA TRP A 38 7.17 0.96 8.06
C TRP A 38 8.22 1.67 8.91
N PRO A 39 9.01 2.57 8.33
CA PRO A 39 9.84 3.50 9.10
C PRO A 39 8.97 4.21 10.14
N SER A 40 9.52 4.36 11.35
CA SER A 40 8.84 5.06 12.44
C SER A 40 8.68 6.56 12.16
N GLU A 41 9.51 7.10 11.28
CA GLU A 41 9.54 8.52 10.95
C GLU A 41 9.46 8.75 9.45
N PHE A 42 8.64 9.73 9.06
CA PHE A 42 8.57 10.28 7.72
C PHE A 42 8.62 11.80 7.83
N THR A 43 9.85 12.32 7.84
CA THR A 43 10.17 13.72 8.11
C THR A 43 9.50 14.66 7.10
N ASP A 44 9.43 14.25 5.83
CA ASP A 44 8.90 15.07 4.74
C ASP A 44 7.39 14.94 4.51
N GLN A 45 6.64 14.32 5.43
CA GLN A 45 5.19 14.13 5.28
C GLN A 45 4.44 15.44 4.96
N GLN A 46 4.83 16.57 5.56
CA GLN A 46 4.18 17.85 5.32
C GLN A 46 4.55 18.43 3.95
N ARG A 47 5.80 18.27 3.54
CA ARG A 47 6.29 18.73 2.25
C ARG A 47 5.61 17.96 1.12
N VAL A 48 5.62 16.63 1.20
CA VAL A 48 4.91 15.74 0.27
C VAL A 48 3.42 16.09 0.24
N TRP A 49 2.78 16.25 1.40
CA TRP A 49 1.36 16.62 1.44
C TRP A 49 1.09 17.97 0.77
N SER A 50 1.95 18.98 0.97
CA SER A 50 1.73 20.31 0.40
C SER A 50 1.70 20.35 -1.13
N SER A 51 2.31 19.36 -1.80
CA SER A 51 2.31 19.25 -3.26
C SER A 51 0.91 18.96 -3.83
N PHE A 52 0.08 18.14 -3.16
CA PHE A 52 -1.23 17.73 -3.69
C PHE A 52 -2.39 17.88 -2.70
N GLY A 53 -2.15 18.09 -1.42
CA GLY A 53 -3.11 18.16 -0.35
C GLY A 53 -3.53 19.58 0.01
N THR A 54 -4.57 19.68 0.83
CA THR A 54 -5.11 20.94 1.36
C THR A 54 -4.85 21.01 2.87
N GLY A 55 -4.47 22.19 3.36
CA GLY A 55 -4.18 22.39 4.78
C GLY A 55 -2.96 21.60 5.26
N ARG A 56 -2.84 21.46 6.59
CA ARG A 56 -1.76 20.69 7.22
C ARG A 56 -2.12 19.22 7.26
N TYR A 57 -1.15 18.36 6.96
CA TYR A 57 -1.37 16.91 7.07
C TYR A 57 -1.51 16.50 8.53
N ASP A 58 -2.59 15.78 8.83
CA ASP A 58 -2.80 15.07 10.09
C ASP A 58 -3.40 13.69 9.78
N SER A 59 -2.67 12.62 10.06
CA SER A 59 -3.11 11.24 9.81
C SER A 59 -4.48 10.86 10.42
N LYS A 60 -4.94 11.56 11.45
CA LYS A 60 -6.23 11.29 12.11
C LYS A 60 -7.42 11.92 11.37
N HIS A 61 -7.18 13.08 10.76
CA HIS A 61 -8.20 13.96 10.20
C HIS A 61 -8.13 14.10 8.68
N ALA A 62 -6.95 13.90 8.08
CA ALA A 62 -6.76 13.98 6.64
C ALA A 62 -7.62 12.94 5.93
N THR A 63 -8.30 13.40 4.90
CA THR A 63 -9.22 12.62 4.08
C THR A 63 -8.81 12.65 2.62
N ARG A 64 -9.34 11.71 1.85
CA ARG A 64 -9.12 11.70 0.39
C ARG A 64 -9.70 12.93 -0.30
N THR A 65 -10.72 13.58 0.27
CA THR A 65 -11.29 14.82 -0.29
C THR A 65 -10.33 15.99 -0.17
N ASP A 66 -9.41 15.98 0.80
CA ASP A 66 -8.42 17.04 1.01
C ASP A 66 -7.31 17.02 -0.04
N VAL A 67 -7.16 15.91 -0.79
CA VAL A 67 -6.30 15.85 -1.98
C VAL A 67 -6.93 16.70 -3.09
N ARG A 68 -6.21 17.69 -3.61
CA ARG A 68 -6.69 18.65 -4.62
C ARG A 68 -6.86 18.01 -6.01
N HIS A 69 -5.89 17.20 -6.43
CA HIS A 69 -5.83 16.68 -7.80
C HIS A 69 -6.64 15.38 -7.96
N PRO A 70 -7.60 15.30 -8.91
CA PRO A 70 -8.46 14.13 -9.06
C PRO A 70 -7.70 12.85 -9.41
N VAL A 71 -6.66 12.92 -10.26
CA VAL A 71 -5.83 11.74 -10.59
C VAL A 71 -5.14 11.21 -9.33
N VAL A 72 -4.62 12.10 -8.47
CA VAL A 72 -3.97 11.68 -7.22
C VAL A 72 -4.99 11.04 -6.27
N ARG A 73 -6.23 11.54 -6.22
CA ARG A 73 -7.32 10.88 -5.46
C ARG A 73 -7.55 9.44 -5.92
N TYR A 74 -7.53 9.20 -7.23
CA TYR A 74 -7.68 7.85 -7.78
C TYR A 74 -6.47 6.96 -7.45
N VAL A 75 -5.25 7.47 -7.57
CA VAL A 75 -4.03 6.74 -7.20
C VAL A 75 -4.04 6.37 -5.71
N VAL A 76 -4.37 7.32 -4.83
CA VAL A 76 -4.51 7.06 -3.38
C VAL A 76 -5.56 5.97 -3.12
N ARG A 77 -6.71 6.04 -3.80
CA ARG A 77 -7.76 5.02 -3.68
C ARG A 77 -7.27 3.65 -4.15
N LEU A 78 -6.53 3.60 -5.26
CA LEU A 78 -5.93 2.38 -5.77
C LEU A 78 -4.99 1.80 -4.71
N ILE A 79 -4.00 2.57 -4.24
CA ILE A 79 -3.04 2.17 -3.20
C ILE A 79 -3.75 1.64 -1.95
N ALA A 80 -4.75 2.37 -1.47
CA ALA A 80 -5.51 2.01 -0.27
C ALA A 80 -6.22 0.65 -0.40
N ASN A 81 -6.77 0.37 -1.59
CA ASN A 81 -7.55 -0.84 -1.84
C ASN A 81 -6.69 -2.03 -2.26
N THR A 82 -5.69 -1.82 -3.11
CA THR A 82 -4.92 -2.91 -3.73
C THR A 82 -3.69 -3.27 -2.93
N VAL A 83 -2.93 -2.27 -2.47
CA VAL A 83 -1.64 -2.51 -1.77
C VAL A 83 -1.85 -2.64 -0.27
N LEU A 84 -2.66 -1.74 0.32
CA LEU A 84 -2.87 -1.68 1.77
C LEU A 84 -4.13 -2.41 2.24
N CYS A 85 -5.02 -2.75 1.30
CA CYS A 85 -6.22 -3.55 1.58
C CYS A 85 -7.11 -2.99 2.70
N LYS A 86 -7.28 -1.66 2.75
CA LYS A 86 -8.09 -0.99 3.76
C LYS A 86 -9.58 -1.29 3.56
N SER A 87 -10.26 -1.62 4.66
CA SER A 87 -11.73 -1.72 4.68
C SER A 87 -12.42 -0.36 4.56
N GLU A 88 -11.78 0.71 5.02
CA GLU A 88 -12.31 2.08 4.98
C GLU A 88 -11.33 3.03 4.26
N PRO A 89 -11.45 3.20 2.94
CA PRO A 89 -10.51 3.99 2.12
C PRO A 89 -10.77 5.51 2.16
N GLY A 90 -11.56 6.02 3.13
CA GLY A 90 -11.94 7.44 3.19
C GLY A 90 -10.86 8.36 3.79
N LYS A 91 -10.10 7.86 4.77
CA LYS A 91 -9.04 8.61 5.46
C LYS A 91 -7.70 8.45 4.75
N MET A 92 -6.88 9.50 4.72
CA MET A 92 -5.50 9.46 4.24
C MET A 92 -4.56 9.17 5.42
N ARG A 93 -4.15 7.90 5.58
CA ARG A 93 -3.23 7.47 6.63
C ARG A 93 -1.79 7.60 6.18
N HIS A 94 -0.89 7.49 7.15
CA HIS A 94 0.55 7.60 6.95
C HIS A 94 1.10 6.63 5.90
N SER A 95 0.66 5.37 5.91
CA SER A 95 1.07 4.36 4.93
C SER A 95 0.69 4.71 3.48
N GLU A 96 -0.45 5.37 3.26
CA GLU A 96 -0.87 5.82 1.93
C GLU A 96 -0.02 6.98 1.46
N LEU A 97 0.28 7.91 2.38
CA LEU A 97 1.13 9.07 2.09
C LEU A 97 2.57 8.64 1.75
N MET A 98 3.11 7.67 2.48
CA MET A 98 4.43 7.11 2.23
C MET A 98 4.49 6.34 0.90
N LEU A 99 3.51 5.47 0.60
CA LEU A 99 3.49 4.77 -0.70
C LEU A 99 3.38 5.75 -1.86
N LEU A 100 2.55 6.78 -1.71
CA LEU A 100 2.41 7.81 -2.73
C LEU A 100 3.70 8.61 -2.90
N SER A 101 4.42 8.94 -1.83
CA SER A 101 5.67 9.71 -1.92
C SER A 101 6.71 8.99 -2.78
N TYR A 102 6.84 7.67 -2.65
CA TYR A 102 7.73 6.86 -3.49
C TYR A 102 7.37 6.91 -4.97
N GLY A 103 6.06 6.97 -5.30
CA GLY A 103 5.61 7.05 -6.69
C GLY A 103 5.72 8.43 -7.31
N ILE A 104 6.00 9.47 -6.51
CA ILE A 104 6.13 10.86 -6.97
C ILE A 104 7.53 11.44 -6.73
N GLU A 105 8.50 10.62 -6.27
CA GLU A 105 9.89 11.06 -6.12
C GLU A 105 10.41 11.65 -7.45
N ASP A 106 10.10 11.00 -8.58
CA ASP A 106 10.49 11.44 -9.93
C ASP A 106 9.76 12.71 -10.42
N LEU A 107 8.75 13.18 -9.71
CA LEU A 107 7.99 14.40 -10.06
C LEU A 107 8.53 15.66 -9.37
N HIS A 108 9.67 15.58 -8.67
CA HIS A 108 10.28 16.76 -8.07
C HIS A 108 10.76 17.76 -9.13
N GLU A 109 10.48 19.04 -8.88
CA GLU A 109 10.96 20.12 -9.73
C GLU A 109 12.49 20.26 -9.63
N PRO A 110 13.21 20.50 -10.74
CA PRO A 110 14.66 20.71 -10.69
C PRO A 110 15.03 21.89 -9.80
N GLY A 111 15.84 21.65 -8.76
CA GLY A 111 16.35 22.69 -7.85
C GLY A 111 15.75 22.68 -6.44
N GLU A 112 14.73 21.86 -6.19
CA GLU A 112 14.29 21.56 -4.84
C GLU A 112 15.19 20.49 -4.18
N PRO A 113 15.45 20.57 -2.85
CA PRO A 113 16.21 19.52 -2.17
C PRO A 113 15.47 18.19 -2.28
N ASP A 114 16.17 17.10 -2.56
CA ASP A 114 15.55 15.77 -2.60
C ASP A 114 14.74 15.53 -1.32
N LEU A 115 13.60 14.85 -1.44
CA LEU A 115 12.96 14.29 -0.25
C LEU A 115 13.99 13.46 0.50
N GLN A 116 14.08 13.63 1.81
CA GLN A 116 14.80 12.67 2.64
C GLN A 116 14.19 11.32 2.33
N ARG A 117 15.02 10.46 1.73
CA ARG A 117 14.64 9.09 1.44
C ARG A 117 14.08 8.51 2.72
N ILE A 118 12.80 8.21 2.68
CA ILE A 118 12.16 7.35 3.65
C ILE A 118 13.09 6.13 3.75
N GLY A 119 13.55 5.80 4.94
CA GLY A 119 14.51 4.70 5.13
C GLY A 119 14.03 3.45 4.40
N ARG A 120 14.94 2.67 3.80
CA ARG A 120 14.63 1.57 2.85
C ARG A 120 13.40 0.76 3.28
N VAL A 121 12.27 1.00 2.62
CA VAL A 121 11.00 0.33 2.92
C VAL A 121 10.88 -0.93 2.08
N ASN A 122 10.66 -2.05 2.76
CA ASN A 122 10.36 -3.31 2.11
C ASN A 122 8.86 -3.38 1.74
N PHE A 123 8.46 -2.67 0.68
CA PHE A 123 7.08 -2.63 0.19
C PHE A 123 6.53 -4.02 -0.12
N CYS A 124 7.42 -4.89 -0.59
CA CYS A 124 7.21 -6.32 -0.75
C CYS A 124 6.68 -7.02 0.49
N ALA A 125 7.44 -6.94 1.59
CA ALA A 125 7.08 -7.61 2.81
C ALA A 125 5.85 -6.96 3.46
N ILE A 126 5.66 -5.66 3.28
CA ILE A 126 4.44 -4.93 3.70
C ILE A 126 3.23 -5.43 2.91
N PHE A 127 3.30 -5.48 1.58
CA PHE A 127 2.23 -5.95 0.71
C PHE A 127 1.88 -7.42 1.01
N ALA A 128 2.90 -8.28 1.11
CA ALA A 128 2.75 -9.67 1.51
C ALA A 128 2.07 -9.80 2.89
N HIS A 129 2.50 -9.00 3.87
CA HIS A 129 1.91 -8.97 5.20
C HIS A 129 0.44 -8.55 5.14
N HIS A 130 0.09 -7.55 4.34
CA HIS A 130 -1.30 -7.15 4.12
C HIS A 130 -2.16 -8.24 3.47
N LEU A 131 -1.64 -8.94 2.44
CA LEU A 131 -2.34 -10.07 1.82
C LEU A 131 -2.58 -11.21 2.83
N VAL A 132 -1.59 -11.54 3.66
CA VAL A 132 -1.75 -12.55 4.71
C VAL A 132 -2.77 -12.08 5.76
N SER A 133 -2.69 -10.83 6.20
CA SER A 133 -3.61 -10.24 7.17
C SER A 133 -5.05 -10.21 6.66
N LEU A 134 -5.28 -9.99 5.36
CA LEU A 134 -6.60 -10.10 4.75
C LEU A 134 -7.12 -11.53 4.82
N LYS A 135 -6.29 -12.51 4.45
CA LYS A 135 -6.67 -13.92 4.44
C LYS A 135 -7.08 -14.41 5.84
N THR A 136 -6.45 -13.88 6.88
CA THR A 136 -6.71 -14.27 8.28
C THR A 136 -7.78 -13.41 8.95
N LYS A 137 -8.25 -12.32 8.32
CA LYS A 137 -9.26 -11.44 8.90
C LYS A 137 -10.63 -12.14 8.86
N PRO A 138 -11.25 -12.42 10.01
CA PRO A 138 -12.60 -12.98 10.03
C PRO A 138 -13.61 -11.93 9.55
N PHE A 139 -14.49 -12.32 8.64
CA PHE A 139 -15.69 -11.56 8.33
C PHE A 139 -16.72 -11.90 9.40
N SER A 140 -17.09 -10.92 10.22
CA SER A 140 -18.18 -11.05 11.18
C SER A 140 -19.32 -10.16 10.71
N ASP A 141 -20.39 -10.79 10.21
CA ASP A 141 -21.68 -10.13 10.11
C ASP A 141 -22.35 -10.18 11.50
N SER A 142 -23.10 -9.15 11.88
CA SER A 142 -23.60 -8.92 13.25
C SER A 142 -24.44 -10.07 13.82
N HIS A 143 -24.82 -11.06 13.00
CA HIS A 143 -25.67 -12.19 13.36
C HIS A 143 -25.14 -13.57 12.92
N LYS A 144 -23.89 -13.72 12.46
CA LYS A 144 -23.35 -15.01 11.98
C LYS A 144 -21.96 -15.33 12.52
N LYS A 145 -21.63 -16.64 12.54
CA LYS A 145 -20.31 -17.17 12.92
C LYS A 145 -19.22 -16.47 12.10
N PRO A 146 -18.05 -16.18 12.69
CA PRO A 146 -16.94 -15.59 11.97
C PRO A 146 -16.48 -16.54 10.87
N GLU A 147 -16.61 -16.12 9.62
CA GLU A 147 -16.15 -16.87 8.45
C GLU A 147 -14.88 -16.21 7.92
N THR A 148 -13.83 -17.01 7.69
CA THR A 148 -12.61 -16.56 7.04
C THR A 148 -12.71 -16.84 5.55
N VAL A 149 -12.92 -15.79 4.74
CA VAL A 149 -12.94 -15.90 3.28
C VAL A 149 -11.49 -16.00 2.78
N GLY A 150 -10.87 -17.15 2.99
CA GLY A 150 -9.46 -17.41 2.67
C GLY A 150 -9.15 -17.56 1.17
N SER A 151 -10.08 -17.23 0.27
CA SER A 151 -10.06 -17.78 -1.11
C SER A 151 -10.24 -16.77 -2.25
N LEU A 152 -10.63 -15.51 -2.01
CA LEU A 152 -10.82 -14.52 -3.08
C LEU A 152 -10.13 -13.20 -2.73
N CYS A 153 -8.81 -13.14 -2.94
CA CYS A 153 -8.18 -11.88 -3.31
C CYS A 153 -8.43 -11.66 -4.80
N THR A 154 -9.62 -11.20 -5.18
CA THR A 154 -9.82 -10.68 -6.53
C THR A 154 -9.17 -9.31 -6.57
N LEU A 155 -7.94 -9.24 -7.09
CA LEU A 155 -7.41 -7.97 -7.60
C LEU A 155 -8.33 -7.60 -8.76
N ILE A 156 -9.25 -6.66 -8.53
CA ILE A 156 -10.07 -6.09 -9.59
C ILE A 156 -9.10 -5.24 -10.42
N PHE A 157 -8.73 -5.74 -11.60
CA PHE A 157 -8.07 -4.97 -12.64
C PHE A 157 -9.09 -4.09 -13.37
#